data_AF-A0A6N7KW14-F1
#
_entry.id   AF-A0A6N7KW14-F1
#
_cell.length_a   1.000
_cell.length_b   1.000
_cell.length_c   1.000
_cell.angle_alpha   90.00
_cell.angle_beta   90.00
_cell.angle_gamma   90.00
#
_symmetry.space_group_name_H-M   'P 1'
#
loop_
_entity.id
_entity.type
_entity.pdbx_description
1 polymer ?
#
loop_
_entity_poly.entity_id
_entity_poly.type
_entity_poly.pdbx_seq_one_letter_code
_entity_poly.pdbx_strand_id
1 'polypeptide(L)'
;MPVYPNPPLDLIDPVDIADRAGTAAAFGVSESAVKKWVMLGLIEALPIPGGPLLYHLPTVALAERHCWLNGADRPARGGRRPGWRVGQAAA
;
A
#
# COMPACT_ATOMS: atom_id res chain seq x y z
N MET A 1 5.54 15.92 -2.18
CA MET A 1 4.85 14.68 -2.60
C MET A 1 3.48 14.64 -1.93
N PRO A 2 2.42 14.15 -2.59
CA PRO A 2 1.16 13.90 -1.89
C PRO A 2 1.40 12.81 -0.84
N VAL A 3 0.86 13.03 0.36
CA VAL A 3 0.86 12.08 1.47
C VAL A 3 -0.56 11.57 1.61
N TYR A 4 -0.72 10.26 1.72
CA TYR A 4 -2.00 9.62 1.98
C TYR A 4 -1.99 9.20 3.45
N PRO A 5 -2.48 10.05 4.38
CA PRO A 5 -2.47 9.71 5.80
C PRO A 5 -3.48 8.61 6.09
N ASN A 6 -3.22 7.83 7.13
CA ASN A 6 -4.21 6.89 7.62
C ASN A 6 -5.37 7.66 8.28
N PRO A 7 -6.62 7.18 8.16
CA PRO A 7 -7.70 7.69 8.98
C PRO A 7 -7.45 7.35 10.47
N PRO A 8 -8.16 8.01 11.40
CA PRO A 8 -8.17 7.63 12.81
C PRO A 8 -8.39 6.12 12.99
N LEU A 9 -7.64 5.49 13.92
CA LEU A 9 -7.66 4.03 14.11
C LEU A 9 -9.06 3.48 14.43
N ASP A 10 -9.90 4.27 15.09
CA ASP A 10 -11.29 3.94 15.43
C ASP A 10 -12.24 3.88 14.22
N LEU A 11 -11.83 4.44 13.08
CA LEU A 11 -12.61 4.45 11.84
C LEU A 11 -12.14 3.40 10.82
N ILE A 12 -11.15 2.58 11.17
CA ILE A 12 -10.60 1.56 10.28
C ILE A 12 -11.30 0.24 10.51
N ASP A 13 -11.87 -0.31 9.43
CA ASP A 13 -12.39 -1.68 9.45
C ASP A 13 -11.22 -2.67 9.51
N PRO A 14 -11.20 -3.65 10.44
CA PRO A 14 -10.19 -4.69 10.48
C PRO A 14 -9.97 -5.43 9.15
N VAL A 15 -10.97 -5.54 8.27
CA VAL A 15 -10.82 -6.18 6.95
C VAL A 15 -9.95 -5.39 5.98
N ASP A 16 -9.81 -4.09 6.21
CA ASP A 16 -9.01 -3.17 5.39
C ASP A 16 -7.56 -3.07 5.88
N ILE A 17 -7.14 -3.94 6.79
CA ILE A 17 -5.81 -3.93 7.38
C ILE A 17 -5.04 -5.17 6.95
N ALA A 18 -3.81 -4.96 6.48
CA ALA A 18 -2.89 -6.05 6.20
C ALA A 18 -1.47 -5.72 6.65
N ASP A 19 -0.67 -6.75 6.93
CA ASP A 19 0.77 -6.59 7.09
C ASP A 19 1.44 -6.29 5.73
N ARG A 20 2.76 -6.15 5.70
CA ARG A 20 3.48 -5.82 4.45
C ARG A 20 3.28 -6.89 3.37
N ALA A 21 3.32 -8.16 3.76
CA ALA A 21 3.19 -9.29 2.84
C ALA A 21 1.77 -9.37 2.28
N GLY A 22 0.75 -9.25 3.14
CA GLY A 22 -0.66 -9.19 2.76
C GLY A 22 -0.99 -7.97 1.91
N THR A 23 -0.39 -6.81 2.20
CA THR A 23 -0.51 -5.61 1.37
C THR A 23 0.10 -5.84 -0.02
N ALA A 24 1.29 -6.41 -0.08
CA ALA A 24 1.95 -6.71 -1.35
C ALA A 24 1.14 -7.73 -2.16
N ALA A 25 0.63 -8.77 -1.51
CA ALA A 25 -0.25 -9.76 -2.11
C ALA A 25 -1.52 -9.11 -2.65
N ALA A 26 -2.22 -8.32 -1.83
CA ALA A 26 -3.41 -7.56 -2.21
C ALA A 26 -3.10 -6.68 -3.43
N PHE A 27 -2.07 -5.86 -3.44
CA PHE A 27 -1.84 -5.03 -4.63
C PHE A 27 -1.10 -5.74 -5.76
N GLY A 28 -0.85 -7.06 -5.69
CA GLY A 28 -0.10 -7.81 -6.70
C GLY A 28 1.32 -7.30 -6.93
N VAL A 29 1.89 -6.56 -5.98
CA VAL A 29 3.23 -5.95 -6.04
C VAL A 29 4.24 -6.73 -5.19
N SER A 30 5.53 -6.36 -5.27
CA SER A 30 6.53 -6.90 -4.35
C SER A 30 6.50 -6.17 -3.01
N GLU A 31 6.91 -6.85 -1.92
CA GLU A 31 7.07 -6.19 -0.61
C GLU A 31 8.06 -5.02 -0.66
N SER A 32 9.07 -5.09 -1.53
CA SER A 32 10.02 -3.99 -1.77
C SER A 32 9.34 -2.74 -2.33
N ALA A 33 8.26 -2.90 -3.10
CA ALA A 33 7.46 -1.77 -3.59
C ALA A 33 6.75 -1.07 -2.42
N VAL A 34 6.09 -1.85 -1.56
CA VAL A 34 5.43 -1.33 -0.35
C VAL A 34 6.44 -0.64 0.57
N LYS A 35 7.62 -1.26 0.79
CA LYS A 35 8.72 -0.64 1.54
C LYS A 35 9.17 0.68 0.92
N LYS A 36 9.29 0.76 -0.40
CA LYS A 36 9.66 2.00 -1.11
C LYS A 36 8.61 3.09 -0.89
N TRP A 37 7.31 2.77 -0.95
CA TRP A 37 6.25 3.74 -0.70
C TRP A 37 6.29 4.32 0.72
N VAL A 38 6.61 3.48 1.71
CA VAL A 38 6.85 3.94 3.10
C VAL A 38 8.07 4.86 3.17
N MET A 39 9.20 4.47 2.58
CA MET A 39 10.43 5.29 2.59
C MET A 39 10.25 6.64 1.89
N LEU A 40 9.38 6.71 0.89
CA LEU A 40 9.02 7.95 0.19
C LEU A 40 7.98 8.79 0.95
N GLY A 41 7.44 8.29 2.07
CA GLY A 41 6.39 8.96 2.84
C GLY A 41 5.04 9.03 2.12
N LEU A 42 4.80 8.15 1.14
CA LEU A 42 3.51 8.08 0.43
C LEU A 42 2.43 7.42 1.29
N ILE A 43 2.85 6.44 2.09
CA ILE A 43 2.01 5.70 3.05
C ILE A 43 2.78 5.56 4.36
N GLU A 44 2.05 5.35 5.45
CA GLU A 44 2.62 5.07 6.76
C GLU A 44 1.98 3.82 7.37
N ALA A 45 2.70 3.16 8.29
CA ALA A 45 2.12 2.08 9.08
C ALA A 45 1.11 2.65 10.08
N LEU A 46 0.12 1.84 10.43
CA LEU A 46 -0.84 2.16 11.48
C LEU A 46 -0.10 2.38 12.81
N PRO A 47 -0.46 3.42 13.59
CA PRO A 47 0.25 3.78 14.82
C PRO A 47 -0.15 2.86 15.99
N ILE A 48 0.17 1.56 15.88
CA ILE A 48 -0.12 0.54 16.89
C ILE A 48 1.12 0.37 17.78
N PRO A 49 1.10 0.82 19.05
CA PRO A 49 2.26 0.76 19.92
C PRO A 49 2.67 -0.69 20.21
N GLY A 50 3.91 -1.05 19.90
CA GLY A 50 4.45 -2.40 20.11
C GLY A 50 3.82 -3.50 19.23
N GLY A 51 2.96 -3.12 18.29
CA GLY A 51 2.27 -4.05 17.39
C GLY A 51 3.05 -4.33 16.10
N PRO A 52 2.57 -5.28 15.28
CA PRO A 52 3.10 -5.50 13.94
C PRO A 52 2.90 -4.27 13.06
N LEU A 53 3.75 -4.11 12.05
CA LEU A 53 3.57 -3.09 11.03
C LEU A 53 2.40 -3.48 10.14
N LEU A 54 1.28 -2.79 10.33
CA LEU A 54 0.05 -2.94 9.58
C LEU A 54 -0.19 -1.71 8.70
N TYR A 55 -0.86 -1.91 7.58
CA TYR A 55 -1.14 -0.89 6.58
C TYR A 55 -2.63 -0.88 6.26
N HIS A 56 -3.19 0.31 6.10
CA HIS A 56 -4.56 0.51 5.66
C HIS A 56 -4.64 0.37 4.14
N LEU A 57 -5.28 -0.70 3.66
CA LEU A 57 -5.36 -1.07 2.25
C LEU A 57 -5.94 0.07 1.37
N PRO A 58 -7.03 0.76 1.73
CA PRO A 58 -7.53 1.90 0.95
C PRO A 58 -6.51 3.03 0.78
N THR A 59 -5.72 3.34 1.81
CA THR A 59 -4.65 4.34 1.74
C THR A 59 -3.55 3.88 0.77
N VAL A 60 -3.19 2.61 0.84
CA VAL A 60 -2.21 2.00 -0.07
C VAL A 60 -2.70 2.03 -1.52
N ALA A 61 -3.99 1.81 -1.77
CA ALA A 61 -4.58 1.90 -3.11
C ALA A 61 -4.43 3.31 -3.72
N LEU A 62 -4.54 4.36 -2.91
CA LEU A 62 -4.30 5.74 -3.37
C LEU A 62 -2.83 5.96 -3.74
N ALA A 63 -1.90 5.46 -2.93
CA ALA A 63 -0.47 5.56 -3.20
C ALA A 63 -0.05 4.75 -4.43
N GLU A 64 -0.61 3.56 -4.60
CA GLU A 64 -0.42 2.68 -5.75
C GLU A 64 -0.89 3.38 -7.04
N ARG A 65 -2.13 3.91 -7.04
CA ARG A 65 -2.68 4.70 -8.15
C ARG A 65 -1.83 5.93 -8.45
N HIS A 66 -1.34 6.62 -7.44
CA HIS A 66 -0.47 7.78 -7.60
C HIS A 66 0.86 7.42 -8.29
N CYS A 67 1.54 6.39 -7.79
CA CYS A 67 2.79 5.90 -8.37
C CYS A 67 2.59 5.47 -9.84
N TRP A 68 1.43 4.87 -10.14
CA TRP A 68 1.08 4.51 -11.50
C TRP A 68 1.00 5.73 -12.43
N LEU A 69 0.25 6.76 -12.03
CA LEU A 69 0.02 7.96 -12.83
C LEU A 69 1.30 8.79 -13.03
N ASN A 70 2.16 8.89 -12.01
CA ASN A 70 3.28 9.84 -12.01
C ASN A 70 4.68 9.26 -12.31
N GLY A 71 4.79 7.98 -12.65
CA GLY A 71 5.93 7.47 -13.44
C GLY A 71 7.26 7.25 -12.68
N ALA A 72 7.74 8.21 -11.90
CA ALA A 72 9.03 8.17 -11.21
C ALA A 72 9.03 7.21 -9.99
N ASP A 73 7.87 7.04 -9.36
CA ASP A 73 7.67 6.20 -8.18
C ASP A 73 7.16 4.79 -8.52
N ARG A 74 7.03 4.46 -9.82
CA ARG A 74 6.59 3.14 -10.27
C ARG A 74 7.51 2.04 -9.71
N PRO A 75 6.97 0.96 -9.15
CA PRO A 75 7.75 -0.25 -8.87
C PRO A 75 8.37 -0.77 -10.18
N ALA A 76 9.66 -1.06 -10.19
CA ALA A 76 10.37 -1.52 -11.38
C ALA A 76 9.80 -2.89 -11.84
N ARG A 77 9.12 -2.89 -13.01
CA ARG A 77 8.77 -3.99 -13.97
C ARG A 77 8.42 -5.42 -13.51
N GLY A 78 8.55 -5.80 -12.24
CA GLY A 78 8.41 -7.18 -11.75
C GLY A 78 7.09 -7.52 -11.05
N GLY A 79 6.14 -6.58 -10.97
CA GLY A 79 4.91 -6.72 -10.19
C GLY A 79 3.62 -6.86 -11.01
N ARG A 80 3.67 -7.28 -12.28
CA ARG A 80 2.46 -7.43 -13.10
C ARG A 80 2.18 -8.90 -13.32
N ARG A 81 1.43 -9.52 -12.39
CA ARG A 81 0.72 -10.77 -12.74
C ARG A 81 -0.20 -10.47 -13.94
N PRO A 82 -0.35 -11.40 -14.91
CA PRO A 82 -1.32 -11.25 -15.98
C PRO A 82 -2.72 -10.95 -15.42
N GLY A 83 -3.39 -9.91 -15.92
CA GLY A 83 -4.76 -9.52 -15.51
C GLY A 83 -4.87 -8.45 -14.41
N TRP A 84 -3.75 -7.95 -13.88
CA TRP A 84 -3.73 -6.95 -12.80
C TRP A 84 -4.24 -5.55 -13.22
N ARG A 85 -5.00 -4.87 -12.35
CA ARG A 85 -5.54 -3.51 -12.53
C ARG A 85 -5.20 -2.59 -11.34
N VAL A 86 -5.09 -1.28 -11.61
CA VAL A 86 -4.89 -0.24 -10.58
C VAL A 86 -6.05 -0.26 -9.58
N GLY A 87 -5.74 -0.19 -8.28
CA GLY A 87 -6.72 -0.25 -7.20
C GLY A 87 -7.31 -1.64 -6.95
N GLN A 88 -6.80 -2.69 -7.60
CA GLN A 88 -7.24 -4.06 -7.37
C GLN A 88 -6.48 -4.66 -6.19
N ALA A 89 -7.19 -4.91 -5.09
CA ALA A 89 -6.77 -5.90 -4.10
C ALA A 89 -6.93 -7.30 -4.74
N ALA A 90 -5.89 -8.13 -4.68
CA ALA A 90 -5.81 -9.46 -5.21
C ALA A 90 -6.66 -10.30 -4.28
N ALA A 91 -7.79 -10.73 -4.84
CA ALA A 91 -8.64 -11.74 -4.26
C ALA A 91 -7.88 -13.06 -4.09
#